data_AF-A0A7J7K2E7-F1
#
_entry.id   AF-A0A7J7K2E7-F1
#
_cell.length_a   1.000
_cell.length_b   1.000
_cell.length_c   1.000
_cell.angle_alpha   90.00
_cell.angle_beta   90.00
_cell.angle_gamma   90.00
#
_symmetry.space_group_name_H-M   'P 1'
#
loop_
_entity.id
_entity.type
_entity.pdbx_description
1 polymer ?
#
loop_
_entity_poly.entity_id
_entity_poly.type
_entity_poly.pdbx_seq_one_letter_code
_entity_poly.pdbx_strand_id
1 'polypeptide(L)'
;MFHIVCYCGNTGRLKRLCHLGDRAIIYIFIAASYTPWMVLKKHNMNEIVWLTWLATLFCVVYQFSFHDKFASLEICFYLALGICPSVFITEMHNKDGILEMALSGFIVISGIFFFKADGMIPFAHAIWHCFVAAGAAFHYYAILKYLYILTATHDYEVIS
;
A
#
# COMPACT_ATOMS: atom_id res chain seq x y z
N MET A 1 -15.58 3.71 -9.64
CA MET A 1 -16.32 4.90 -9.16
C MET A 1 -16.20 6.16 -10.03
N PHE A 2 -15.30 6.23 -11.01
CA PHE A 2 -15.08 7.44 -11.83
C PHE A 2 -16.21 7.76 -12.84
N HIS A 3 -16.90 6.75 -13.35
CA HIS A 3 -17.95 6.93 -14.36
C HIS A 3 -19.28 7.41 -13.78
N ILE A 4 -19.55 7.15 -12.49
CA ILE A 4 -20.82 7.54 -11.83
C ILE A 4 -20.82 9.04 -11.51
N VAL A 5 -19.67 9.61 -11.13
CA VAL A 5 -19.58 11.04 -10.76
C VAL A 5 -19.60 11.96 -11.98
N CYS A 6 -19.17 11.48 -13.16
CA CYS A 6 -19.22 12.27 -14.40
C CYS A 6 -20.66 12.48 -14.94
N TYR A 7 -21.65 11.70 -14.47
CA TYR A 7 -23.03 11.85 -14.91
C TYR A 7 -23.79 12.96 -14.16
N CYS A 8 -23.38 13.29 -12.93
CA CYS A 8 -24.01 14.37 -12.17
C CYS A 8 -23.31 15.70 -12.45
N GLY A 9 -23.90 16.45 -13.39
CA GLY A 9 -23.48 17.81 -13.75
C GLY A 9 -23.30 18.71 -12.51
N ASN A 10 -22.20 19.48 -12.53
CA ASN A 10 -21.94 20.64 -11.69
C ASN A 10 -21.28 20.45 -10.29
N THR A 11 -20.31 19.55 -10.10
CA THR A 11 -19.60 19.45 -8.80
C THR A 11 -18.08 19.27 -8.91
N GLY A 12 -17.35 20.28 -9.39
CA GLY A 12 -15.88 20.28 -9.39
C GLY A 12 -15.26 19.98 -8.01
N ARG A 13 -15.95 20.38 -6.93
CA ARG A 13 -15.57 20.09 -5.53
C ARG A 13 -15.73 18.61 -5.16
N LEU A 14 -16.82 17.98 -5.56
CA LEU A 14 -17.10 16.56 -5.26
C LEU A 14 -16.17 15.64 -6.06
N LYS A 15 -15.90 15.99 -7.33
CA LYS A 15 -14.91 15.29 -8.15
C LYS A 15 -13.51 15.35 -7.53
N ARG A 16 -13.10 16.53 -7.02
CA ARG A 16 -11.82 16.70 -6.30
C ARG A 16 -11.78 15.84 -5.03
N LEU A 17 -12.85 15.82 -4.23
CA LEU A 17 -12.92 14.99 -3.03
C LEU A 17 -12.89 13.49 -3.34
N CYS A 18 -13.58 13.02 -4.38
CA CYS A 18 -13.51 11.62 -4.80
C CYS A 18 -12.11 11.21 -5.27
N HIS A 19 -11.41 12.05 -6.02
CA HIS A 19 -10.02 11.77 -6.41
C HIS A 19 -9.09 11.71 -5.19
N LEU A 20 -9.29 12.61 -4.22
CA LEU A 20 -8.50 12.64 -3.00
C LEU A 20 -8.77 11.41 -2.12
N GLY A 21 -10.04 11.00 -2.03
CA GLY A 21 -10.46 9.80 -1.31
C GLY A 21 -9.88 8.53 -1.92
N ASP A 22 -9.88 8.43 -3.25
CA ASP A 22 -9.27 7.31 -3.98
C ASP A 22 -7.76 7.21 -3.68
N ARG A 23 -7.03 8.33 -3.63
CA ARG A 23 -5.61 8.33 -3.23
C ARG A 23 -5.40 7.99 -1.76
N ALA A 24 -6.25 8.52 -0.87
CA ALA A 24 -6.18 8.26 0.56
C ALA A 24 -6.37 6.76 0.87
N ILE A 25 -7.27 6.09 0.14
CA ILE A 25 -7.55 4.67 0.35
C ILE A 25 -6.31 3.81 0.10
N ILE A 26 -5.45 4.19 -0.84
CA ILE A 26 -4.25 3.39 -1.14
C ILE A 26 -3.22 3.54 -0.01
N TYR A 27 -3.04 4.73 0.55
CA TYR A 27 -2.15 4.92 1.71
C TYR A 27 -2.62 4.12 2.93
N ILE A 28 -3.93 4.10 3.18
CA ILE A 28 -4.54 3.31 4.27
C ILE A 28 -4.37 1.82 3.98
N PHE A 29 -4.59 1.39 2.74
CA PHE A 29 -4.43 0.00 2.32
C PHE A 29 -3.00 -0.50 2.52
N ILE A 30 -1.99 0.31 2.20
CA ILE A 30 -0.57 -0.02 2.43
C ILE A 30 -0.31 -0.25 3.93
N ALA A 31 -0.73 0.66 4.81
CA ALA A 31 -0.54 0.51 6.26
C ALA A 31 -1.28 -0.70 6.84
N ALA A 32 -2.52 -0.94 6.38
CA ALA A 32 -3.30 -2.10 6.78
C ALA A 32 -2.64 -3.41 6.36
N SER A 33 -2.02 -3.45 5.18
CA SER A 33 -1.31 -4.64 4.66
C SER A 33 -0.10 -5.03 5.51
N TYR A 34 0.60 -4.04 6.08
CA TYR A 34 1.77 -4.27 6.94
C TYR A 34 1.45 -4.62 8.40
N THR A 35 0.29 -4.18 8.90
CA THR A 35 -0.13 -4.42 10.28
C THR A 35 -0.12 -5.91 10.68
N PRO A 36 -0.68 -6.87 9.90
CA PRO A 36 -0.65 -8.28 10.27
C PRO A 36 0.77 -8.82 10.37
N TRP A 37 1.68 -8.47 9.45
CA TRP A 37 3.08 -8.88 9.50
C TRP A 37 3.76 -8.45 10.80
N MET A 38 3.51 -7.21 11.24
CA MET A 38 4.14 -6.67 12.45
C MET A 38 3.54 -7.26 13.73
N VAL A 39 2.22 -7.50 13.76
CA VAL A 39 1.51 -8.01 14.94
C VAL A 39 1.74 -9.52 15.13
N LEU A 40 1.75 -10.30 14.05
CA LEU A 40 1.82 -11.78 14.12
C LEU A 40 3.25 -12.32 14.18
N LYS A 41 4.25 -11.71 13.54
CA LYS A 41 5.63 -12.24 13.56
C LYS A 41 6.44 -11.90 14.82
N LYS A 42 6.06 -10.88 15.61
CA LYS A 42 6.85 -10.47 16.79
C LYS A 42 6.01 -9.76 17.84
N HIS A 43 6.03 -10.25 19.08
CA HIS A 43 5.18 -9.80 20.20
C HIS A 43 5.36 -8.31 20.63
N ASN A 44 6.28 -7.53 20.06
CA ASN A 44 6.64 -6.18 20.54
C ASN A 44 6.92 -5.14 19.43
N MET A 45 6.30 -5.24 18.24
CA MET A 45 6.49 -4.23 17.17
C MET A 45 5.37 -3.17 17.08
N ASN A 46 4.65 -2.96 18.17
CA ASN A 46 3.56 -1.98 18.25
C ASN A 46 4.01 -0.55 17.90
N GLU A 47 5.25 -0.18 18.24
CA GLU A 47 5.82 1.14 17.93
C GLU A 47 5.91 1.40 16.42
N ILE A 48 6.28 0.39 15.63
CA ILE A 48 6.42 0.51 14.16
C ILE A 48 5.03 0.56 13.50
N VAL A 49 4.06 -0.17 14.05
CA VAL A 49 2.65 -0.07 13.63
C VAL A 49 2.17 1.36 13.83
N TRP A 50 2.30 1.92 15.03
CA TRP A 50 1.92 3.30 15.31
C TRP A 50 2.66 4.31 14.43
N LEU A 51 3.97 4.14 14.22
CA LEU A 51 4.76 4.98 13.33
C LEU A 51 4.23 4.93 11.89
N THR A 52 3.90 3.74 11.38
CA THR A 52 3.35 3.56 10.03
C THR A 52 1.99 4.24 9.89
N TRP A 53 1.10 4.09 10.87
CA TRP A 53 -0.21 4.74 10.87
C TRP A 53 -0.12 6.26 10.99
N LEU A 54 0.80 6.78 11.83
CA LEU A 54 1.07 8.22 11.91
C LEU A 54 1.66 8.77 10.61
N ALA A 55 2.56 8.02 9.97
CA ALA A 55 3.11 8.38 8.66
C ALA A 55 2.01 8.39 7.59
N THR A 56 1.10 7.40 7.59
CA THR A 56 -0.06 7.37 6.70
C THR A 56 -0.96 8.59 6.91
N LEU A 57 -1.29 8.93 8.16
CA LEU A 57 -2.11 10.10 8.47
C LEU A 57 -1.44 11.38 7.99
N PHE A 58 -0.13 11.52 8.24
CA PHE A 58 0.66 12.65 7.77
C PHE A 58 0.64 12.76 6.24
N CYS A 59 0.84 11.64 5.52
CA CYS A 59 0.78 11.62 4.07
C CYS A 59 -0.60 12.04 3.54
N VAL A 60 -1.69 11.56 4.14
CA VAL A 60 -3.06 11.93 3.75
C VAL A 60 -3.33 13.42 4.00
N VAL A 61 -2.91 13.96 5.14
CA VAL A 61 -3.06 15.40 5.45
C VAL A 61 -2.22 16.27 4.51
N TYR A 62 -1.00 15.84 4.20
CA TYR A 62 -0.12 16.53 3.25
C TYR A 62 -0.72 16.53 1.84
N GLN A 63 -1.24 15.38 1.40
CA GLN A 63 -1.94 15.20 0.12
C GLN A 63 -3.13 16.15 0.00
N PHE A 64 -3.86 16.36 1.10
CA PHE A 64 -5.00 17.29 1.14
C PHE A 64 -4.57 18.75 1.04
N SER A 65 -3.43 19.10 1.64
CA SER A 65 -2.95 20.48 1.75
C SER A 65 -2.16 20.98 0.53
N PHE A 66 -1.41 20.10 -0.15
CA PHE A 66 -0.46 20.48 -1.21
C PHE A 66 -0.73 19.86 -2.60
N HIS A 67 -1.95 19.36 -2.82
CA HIS A 67 -2.40 18.62 -4.00
C HIS A 67 -1.97 19.19 -5.37
N ASP A 68 -1.81 20.52 -5.51
CA ASP A 68 -1.56 21.19 -6.79
C ASP A 68 -0.10 21.65 -7.02
N LYS A 69 0.78 21.62 -6.00
CA LYS A 69 2.13 22.23 -6.13
C LYS A 69 3.29 21.26 -6.28
N PHE A 70 3.19 20.04 -5.75
CA PHE A 70 4.36 19.14 -5.65
C PHE A 70 4.05 17.67 -6.00
N ALA A 71 3.66 17.41 -7.25
CA ALA A 71 3.40 16.04 -7.76
C ALA A 71 4.58 15.07 -7.56
N SER A 72 5.84 15.56 -7.58
CA SER A 72 7.02 14.72 -7.33
C SER A 72 7.20 14.33 -5.86
N LEU A 73 6.80 15.19 -4.91
CA LEU A 73 6.87 14.88 -3.47
C LEU A 73 5.85 13.81 -3.08
N GLU A 74 4.67 13.82 -3.72
CA GLU A 74 3.65 12.79 -3.55
C GLU A 74 4.21 11.39 -3.83
N ILE A 75 4.90 11.21 -4.96
CA ILE A 75 5.54 9.93 -5.32
C ILE A 75 6.60 9.53 -4.27
N CYS A 76 7.35 10.50 -3.75
CA CYS A 76 8.38 10.25 -2.74
C CYS A 76 7.78 9.75 -1.42
N PHE A 77 6.69 10.38 -0.94
CA PHE A 77 5.97 9.92 0.24
C PHE A 77 5.35 8.54 0.03
N TYR A 78 4.83 8.26 -1.17
CA TYR A 78 4.29 6.96 -1.55
C TYR A 78 5.33 5.84 -1.43
N LEU A 79 6.52 6.07 -2.00
CA LEU A 79 7.64 5.14 -1.93
C LEU A 79 8.16 5.02 -0.49
N ALA A 80 8.26 6.13 0.25
CA ALA A 80 8.72 6.12 1.63
C ALA A 80 7.79 5.29 2.53
N LEU A 81 6.47 5.47 2.41
CA LEU A 81 5.47 4.71 3.16
C LEU A 81 5.48 3.21 2.80
N GLY A 82 5.78 2.88 1.54
CA GLY A 82 5.92 1.49 1.10
C GLY A 82 7.24 0.83 1.54
N ILE A 83 8.36 1.54 1.44
CA ILE A 83 9.71 0.99 1.67
C ILE A 83 10.07 0.96 3.15
N CYS A 84 9.70 1.99 3.92
CA CYS A 84 10.11 2.10 5.32
C CYS A 84 9.66 0.89 6.16
N PRO A 85 8.38 0.46 6.13
CA PRO A 85 7.94 -0.77 6.81
C PRO A 85 8.62 -2.04 6.28
N SER A 86 8.88 -2.09 4.97
CA SER A 86 9.49 -3.25 4.30
C SER A 86 10.92 -3.49 4.81
N VAL A 87 11.72 -2.44 5.00
CA VAL A 87 13.09 -2.54 5.53
C VAL A 87 13.10 -3.17 6.94
N PHE A 88 12.17 -2.75 7.81
CA PHE A 88 12.05 -3.34 9.15
C PHE A 88 11.64 -4.82 9.12
N ILE A 89 10.87 -5.23 8.11
CA ILE A 89 10.48 -6.64 7.92
C ILE A 89 11.67 -7.47 7.36
N THR A 90 12.53 -6.90 6.52
CA THR A 90 13.71 -7.60 5.98
C THR A 90 14.82 -7.85 7.00
N GLU A 91 14.91 -7.01 8.03
CA GLU A 91 15.85 -7.19 9.16
C GLU A 91 15.42 -8.32 10.11
N MET A 92 14.28 -8.97 9.86
CA MET A 92 13.82 -10.09 10.67
C MET A 92 14.59 -11.39 10.36
N HIS A 93 14.87 -12.16 11.41
CA HIS A 93 15.68 -13.39 11.32
C HIS A 93 15.00 -14.51 10.49
N ASN A 94 13.66 -14.51 10.41
CA ASN A 94 12.90 -15.44 9.60
C ASN A 94 12.54 -14.81 8.24
N LYS A 95 13.20 -15.32 7.18
CA LYS A 95 13.10 -14.83 5.80
C LYS A 95 11.89 -15.35 5.02
N ASP A 96 11.07 -16.20 5.64
CA ASP A 96 9.88 -16.77 5.00
C ASP A 96 8.88 -15.65 4.62
N GLY A 97 8.49 -15.61 3.34
CA GLY A 97 7.59 -14.63 2.77
C GLY A 97 8.22 -13.31 2.30
N ILE A 98 9.53 -13.09 2.52
CA ILE A 98 10.23 -11.89 2.05
C ILE A 98 10.27 -11.84 0.51
N LEU A 99 10.45 -12.98 -0.15
CA LEU A 99 10.52 -13.05 -1.62
C LEU A 99 9.21 -12.56 -2.25
N GLU A 100 8.07 -12.99 -1.73
CA GLU A 100 6.74 -12.61 -2.20
C GLU A 100 6.42 -11.15 -1.87
N MET A 101 6.87 -10.64 -0.71
CA MET A 101 6.83 -9.21 -0.41
C MET A 101 7.68 -8.39 -1.38
N ALA A 102 8.89 -8.86 -1.72
CA ALA A 102 9.77 -8.20 -2.67
C ALA A 102 9.18 -8.19 -4.08
N LEU A 103 8.57 -9.31 -4.51
CA LEU A 103 7.83 -9.41 -5.78
C LEU A 103 6.64 -8.44 -5.82
N SER A 104 5.86 -8.36 -4.75
CA SER A 104 4.80 -7.35 -4.60
C SER A 104 5.36 -5.93 -4.76
N GLY A 105 6.46 -5.61 -4.08
CA GLY A 105 7.12 -4.30 -4.18
C GLY A 105 7.58 -3.99 -5.61
N PHE A 106 8.19 -4.96 -6.28
CA PHE A 106 8.64 -4.83 -7.67
C PHE A 106 7.48 -4.56 -8.63
N ILE A 107 6.36 -5.29 -8.50
CA ILE A 107 5.16 -5.08 -9.31
C ILE A 107 4.64 -3.65 -9.13
N VAL A 108 4.51 -3.17 -7.89
CA VAL A 108 4.03 -1.81 -7.62
C VAL A 108 5.01 -0.75 -8.18
N ILE A 109 6.32 -0.94 -8.02
CA ILE A 109 7.33 -0.01 -8.55
C ILE A 109 7.28 0.03 -10.09
N SER A 110 7.14 -1.11 -10.75
CA SER A 110 7.00 -1.15 -12.22
C SER A 110 5.73 -0.43 -12.69
N GLY A 111 4.66 -0.49 -11.90
CA GLY A 111 3.45 0.30 -12.12
C GLY A 111 3.70 1.80 -12.15
N ILE A 112 4.64 2.33 -11.34
CA ILE A 112 4.87 3.78 -11.20
C ILE A 112 5.30 4.39 -12.54
N PHE A 113 5.95 3.59 -13.39
CA PHE A 113 6.28 3.98 -14.76
C PHE A 113 5.03 4.32 -15.57
N PHE A 114 3.97 3.49 -15.47
CA PHE A 114 2.68 3.74 -16.11
C PHE A 114 1.92 4.90 -15.47
N PHE A 115 2.07 5.11 -14.16
CA PHE A 115 1.53 6.30 -13.49
C PHE A 115 2.15 7.59 -14.02
N LYS A 116 3.47 7.61 -14.27
CA LYS A 116 4.14 8.77 -14.90
C LYS A 116 3.79 8.94 -16.38
N ALA A 117 3.47 7.84 -17.07
CA ALA A 117 2.99 7.88 -18.45
C ALA A 117 1.51 8.31 -18.56
N ASP A 118 0.84 8.57 -17.43
CA ASP A 118 -0.52 9.09 -17.40
C ASP A 118 -0.58 10.47 -18.05
N GLY A 119 -1.36 10.57 -19.14
CA GLY A 119 -1.41 11.73 -20.04
C GLY A 119 -0.63 11.58 -21.36
N MET A 120 0.32 10.64 -21.45
CA MET A 120 0.99 10.29 -22.72
C MET A 120 0.33 9.11 -23.43
N ILE A 121 -0.15 8.12 -22.67
CA ILE A 121 -0.77 6.90 -23.20
C ILE A 121 -2.26 6.88 -22.78
N PRO A 122 -3.21 6.72 -23.71
CA PRO A 122 -4.61 6.56 -23.34
C PRO A 122 -4.77 5.31 -22.46
N PHE A 123 -5.51 5.42 -21.35
CA PHE A 123 -5.72 4.36 -20.34
C PHE A 123 -4.53 4.00 -19.43
N ALA A 124 -3.41 4.73 -19.46
CA ALA A 124 -2.27 4.48 -18.56
C ALA A 124 -2.67 4.44 -17.07
N HIS A 125 -3.60 5.31 -16.65
CA HIS A 125 -4.15 5.31 -15.30
C HIS A 125 -4.83 3.98 -14.91
N ALA A 126 -5.57 3.35 -15.83
CA ALA A 126 -6.24 2.08 -15.56
C ALA A 126 -5.22 0.95 -15.44
N ILE A 127 -4.19 0.96 -16.29
CA ILE A 127 -3.07 0.01 -16.22
C ILE A 127 -2.37 0.13 -14.86
N TRP A 128 -2.11 1.36 -14.39
CA TRP A 128 -1.56 1.61 -13.06
C TRP A 128 -2.37 0.92 -11.95
N HIS A 129 -3.70 1.08 -11.95
CA HIS A 129 -4.56 0.40 -10.97
C HIS A 129 -4.46 -1.12 -11.04
N CYS A 130 -4.33 -1.71 -12.24
CA CYS A 130 -4.10 -3.15 -12.39
C CYS A 130 -2.79 -3.60 -11.75
N PHE A 131 -1.70 -2.84 -11.91
CA PHE A 131 -0.41 -3.14 -11.27
C PHE A 131 -0.50 -3.04 -9.75
N VAL A 132 -1.15 -1.99 -9.22
CA VAL A 132 -1.36 -1.83 -7.78
C VAL A 132 -2.21 -2.98 -7.22
N ALA A 133 -3.29 -3.37 -7.90
CA ALA A 133 -4.14 -4.49 -7.50
C ALA A 133 -3.40 -5.83 -7.55
N ALA A 134 -2.57 -6.06 -8.58
CA ALA A 134 -1.74 -7.27 -8.67
C ALA A 134 -0.73 -7.33 -7.52
N GLY A 135 0.00 -6.24 -7.26
CA GLY A 135 0.93 -6.16 -6.12
C GLY A 135 0.24 -6.44 -4.79
N ALA A 136 -0.92 -5.82 -4.56
CA ALA A 136 -1.76 -6.07 -3.38
C ALA A 136 -2.18 -7.54 -3.24
N ALA A 137 -2.55 -8.20 -4.34
CA ALA A 137 -2.91 -9.62 -4.34
C ALA A 137 -1.73 -10.51 -3.96
N PHE A 138 -0.53 -10.23 -4.46
CA PHE A 138 0.70 -10.94 -4.05
C PHE A 138 1.03 -10.70 -2.58
N HIS A 139 0.88 -9.47 -2.10
CA HIS A 139 1.08 -9.14 -0.68
C HIS A 139 0.11 -9.91 0.22
N TYR A 140 -1.16 -9.97 -0.16
CA TYR A 140 -2.19 -10.72 0.56
C TYR A 140 -1.92 -12.24 0.52
N TYR A 141 -1.50 -12.76 -0.64
CA TYR A 141 -1.10 -14.16 -0.78
C TYR A 141 0.06 -14.52 0.15
N ALA A 142 1.05 -13.63 0.29
CA ALA A 142 2.17 -13.82 1.20
C ALA A 142 1.72 -13.91 2.67
N ILE A 143 0.77 -13.06 3.08
CA ILE A 143 0.17 -13.12 4.43
C ILE A 143 -0.52 -14.47 4.65
N LEU A 144 -1.37 -14.91 3.72
CA LEU A 144 -2.07 -16.19 3.86
C LEU A 144 -1.09 -17.37 3.94
N LYS A 145 -0.07 -17.39 3.08
CA LYS A 145 0.84 -18.53 2.97
C LYS A 145 1.87 -18.59 4.10
N TYR A 146 2.42 -17.46 4.54
CA TYR A 146 3.55 -17.45 5.47
C TYR A 146 3.19 -16.99 6.88
N LEU A 147 2.04 -16.34 7.05
CA LEU A 147 1.62 -15.86 8.37
C LEU A 147 0.58 -16.79 8.99
N TYR A 148 -0.45 -17.17 8.24
CA TYR A 148 -1.53 -18.05 8.71
C TYR A 148 -1.12 -19.52 8.82
N ILE A 149 -0.43 -20.06 7.80
CA ILE A 149 0.02 -21.47 7.84
C ILE A 149 1.08 -21.68 8.92
N LEU A 150 1.96 -20.69 9.13
CA LEU A 150 3.07 -20.80 10.06
C LEU A 150 2.62 -20.72 11.53
N THR A 151 1.58 -19.93 11.81
CA THR A 151 0.89 -19.96 13.13
C THR A 151 0.20 -21.30 13.35
N ALA A 152 -0.51 -21.82 12.35
CA ALA A 152 -1.18 -23.12 12.48
C ALA A 152 -0.18 -24.24 12.79
N THR A 153 0.95 -24.32 12.07
CA THR A 153 1.99 -25.33 12.34
C THR A 153 2.62 -25.20 13.73
N HIS A 154 2.81 -23.98 14.23
CA HIS A 154 3.38 -23.75 15.55
C HIS A 154 2.43 -24.17 16.67
N ASP A 155 1.12 -23.96 16.49
CA ASP A 155 0.10 -24.44 17.44
C ASP A 155 0.03 -25.97 17.50
N TYR A 156 0.26 -26.67 16.38
CA TYR A 156 0.28 -28.15 16.38
C TYR A 156 1.50 -28.73 17.11
N GLU A 157 2.68 -28.11 17.05
CA GLU A 157 3.88 -28.56 17.78
C GLU A 157 3.82 -28.27 19.29
N VAL A 158 3.07 -27.25 19.72
CA VAL A 158 2.96 -26.90 21.15
C VAL A 158 1.93 -27.78 21.88
N ILE A 159 1.03 -28.43 21.14
CA ILE A 159 -0.04 -29.28 21.69
C ILE A 159 0.34 -30.79 21.66
N SER A 160 1.43 -31.17 20.97
CA SER A 160 1.98 -32.54 20.92
C SER A 160 3.11 -32.76 21.90
#